data_AF-A0A536F596-F1
#
_entry.id   AF-A0A536F596-F1
#
_cell.length_a   1.000
_cell.length_b   1.000
_cell.length_c   1.000
_cell.angle_alpha   90.00
_cell.angle_beta   90.00
_cell.angle_gamma   90.00
#
_symmetry.space_group_name_H-M   'P 1'
#
loop_
_entity.id
_entity.type
_entity.pdbx_description
1 polymer ?
#
loop_
_entity_poly.entity_id
_entity_poly.type
_entity_poly.pdbx_seq_one_letter_code
_entity_poly.pdbx_strand_id
1 'polypeptide(L)'
;ELFKRRDYSTKWTDIALVSGAILFDFGARQSAIYPDKDLGRAAVRAMRPGWFPLGPRGAGRSATAGHGEGAELAGQGGAYRERGPTKVLAFVVVNAYGVIVDRAGRTVRGKPSGPVPGRVARGPAQNTTLSLVVTNQRLDQLQLRSIGRQVHASMARGIQPFHARWDGDVSYMVSTQDVANADLDEVTLGEIASDAMWDAILASFGT
;
A
#
# COMPACT_ATOMS: atom_id res chain seq x y z
N GLU A 1 -5.18 -19.68 -11.42
CA GLU A 1 -3.72 -19.52 -11.55
C GLU A 1 -2.94 -20.23 -10.45
N LEU A 2 -2.98 -19.77 -9.19
CA LEU A 2 -2.16 -20.36 -8.12
C LEU A 2 -2.50 -21.83 -7.84
N PHE A 3 -3.79 -22.18 -7.81
CA PHE A 3 -4.23 -23.58 -7.67
C PHE A 3 -3.72 -24.47 -8.82
N LYS A 4 -3.71 -23.94 -10.06
CA LYS A 4 -3.13 -24.62 -11.22
C LYS A 4 -1.61 -24.80 -11.10
N ARG A 5 -0.88 -23.81 -10.53
CA ARG A 5 0.57 -23.92 -10.26
C ARG A 5 0.92 -24.94 -9.17
N ARG A 6 -0.08 -25.41 -8.42
CA ARG A 6 0.02 -26.46 -7.40
C ARG A 6 -0.58 -27.77 -7.87
N ASP A 7 -0.67 -27.97 -9.19
CA ASP A 7 -1.26 -29.16 -9.84
C ASP A 7 -2.66 -29.52 -9.34
N TYR A 8 -3.44 -28.51 -8.98
CA TYR A 8 -4.79 -28.67 -8.41
C TYR A 8 -4.81 -29.50 -7.11
N SER A 9 -3.70 -29.53 -6.36
CA SER A 9 -3.61 -30.24 -5.08
C SER A 9 -4.56 -29.66 -4.03
N THR A 10 -5.39 -30.53 -3.46
CA THR A 10 -6.30 -30.20 -2.36
C THR A 10 -5.76 -30.64 -1.00
N LYS A 11 -4.48 -31.05 -0.92
CA LYS A 11 -3.84 -31.34 0.36
C LYS A 11 -3.81 -30.06 1.19
N TRP A 12 -4.06 -30.19 2.49
CA TRP A 12 -4.17 -29.06 3.41
C TRP A 12 -3.00 -28.07 3.29
N THR A 13 -1.77 -28.55 3.19
CA THR A 13 -0.54 -27.74 3.10
C THR A 13 -0.29 -27.12 1.73
N ASP A 14 -1.00 -27.57 0.69
CA ASP A 14 -0.79 -27.12 -0.69
C ASP A 14 -1.80 -26.04 -1.12
N ILE A 15 -2.78 -25.74 -0.26
CA ILE A 15 -3.78 -24.71 -0.49
C ILE A 15 -3.08 -23.35 -0.62
N ALA A 16 -3.20 -22.74 -1.79
CA ALA A 16 -2.68 -21.40 -2.03
C ALA A 16 -3.54 -20.35 -1.28
N LEU A 17 -2.91 -19.62 -0.36
CA LEU A 17 -3.55 -18.54 0.37
C LEU A 17 -3.39 -17.22 -0.37
N VAL A 18 -4.48 -16.45 -0.49
CA VAL A 18 -4.50 -15.11 -1.07
C VAL A 18 -5.25 -14.18 -0.14
N SER A 19 -4.56 -13.14 0.33
CA SER A 19 -5.18 -12.02 1.04
C SER A 19 -5.33 -10.85 0.07
N GLY A 20 -6.47 -10.17 0.15
CA GLY A 20 -6.75 -9.02 -0.69
C GLY A 20 -7.48 -7.93 0.07
N ALA A 21 -7.31 -6.70 -0.41
CA ALA A 21 -8.05 -5.52 -0.02
C ALA A 21 -8.37 -4.72 -1.28
N ILE A 22 -9.32 -3.79 -1.18
CA ILE A 22 -9.79 -2.99 -2.31
C ILE A 22 -9.75 -1.51 -1.95
N LEU A 23 -9.78 -0.66 -2.97
CA LEU A 23 -10.05 0.76 -2.84
C LEU A 23 -11.23 1.13 -3.74
N PHE A 24 -11.92 2.22 -3.40
CA PHE A 24 -13.01 2.76 -4.21
C PHE A 24 -12.46 3.79 -5.21
N ASP A 25 -12.52 3.47 -6.51
CA ASP A 25 -11.97 4.32 -7.58
C ASP A 25 -13.01 4.85 -8.58
N PHE A 26 -14.30 4.56 -8.37
CA PHE A 26 -15.36 4.96 -9.29
C PHE A 26 -15.54 6.48 -9.36
N GLY A 27 -15.20 7.23 -8.31
CA GLY A 27 -15.31 8.69 -8.29
C GLY A 27 -14.44 9.40 -9.33
N ALA A 28 -13.35 8.77 -9.78
CA ALA A 28 -12.40 9.35 -10.73
C ALA A 28 -12.72 9.02 -12.20
N ARG A 29 -13.80 8.27 -12.49
CA ARG A 29 -14.07 7.75 -13.84
C ARG A 29 -15.55 7.60 -14.17
N GLN A 30 -15.88 7.78 -15.45
CA GLN A 30 -17.24 7.61 -15.98
C GLN A 30 -17.50 6.16 -16.43
N SER A 31 -17.17 5.18 -15.59
CA SER A 31 -17.34 3.76 -15.91
C SER A 31 -17.50 2.92 -14.66
N ALA A 32 -18.39 1.92 -14.72
CA ALA A 32 -18.62 0.94 -13.68
C ALA A 32 -17.78 -0.36 -13.84
N ILE A 33 -16.87 -0.43 -14.81
CA ILE A 33 -15.95 -1.58 -14.98
C ILE A 33 -15.17 -1.81 -13.68
N TYR A 34 -14.95 -3.03 -13.24
CA TYR A 34 -14.18 -3.29 -12.02
C TYR A 34 -13.18 -4.45 -12.22
N PRO A 35 -12.15 -4.59 -11.37
CA PRO A 35 -11.24 -5.72 -11.43
C PRO A 35 -11.97 -7.04 -11.16
N ASP A 36 -12.21 -7.80 -12.22
CA ASP A 36 -12.86 -9.11 -12.14
C ASP A 36 -11.83 -10.24 -11.94
N LYS A 37 -12.34 -11.48 -11.95
CA LYS A 37 -11.54 -12.70 -11.82
C LYS A 37 -10.48 -12.83 -12.92
N ASP A 38 -10.78 -12.37 -14.13
CA ASP A 38 -9.89 -12.52 -15.27
C ASP A 38 -8.78 -11.45 -15.25
N LEU A 39 -9.07 -10.23 -14.80
CA LEU A 39 -8.05 -9.22 -14.55
C LEU A 39 -7.10 -9.65 -13.41
N GLY A 40 -7.63 -10.20 -12.32
CA GLY A 40 -6.80 -10.75 -11.24
C GLY A 40 -5.89 -11.88 -11.74
N ARG A 41 -6.40 -12.75 -12.61
CA ARG A 41 -5.62 -13.80 -13.29
C ARG A 41 -4.54 -13.21 -14.19
N ALA A 42 -4.86 -12.18 -14.98
CA ALA A 42 -3.91 -11.50 -15.85
C ALA A 42 -2.76 -10.88 -15.05
N ALA A 43 -3.06 -10.25 -13.90
CA ALA A 43 -2.05 -9.70 -13.00
C ALA A 43 -1.07 -10.78 -12.49
N VAL A 44 -1.59 -11.94 -12.04
CA VAL A 44 -0.76 -13.07 -11.59
C VAL A 44 0.14 -13.64 -12.71
N ARG A 45 -0.34 -13.60 -13.96
CA ARG A 45 0.45 -14.04 -15.13
C ARG A 45 1.50 -13.02 -15.55
N ALA A 46 1.26 -11.73 -15.34
CA ALA A 46 2.18 -10.66 -15.69
C ALA A 46 3.29 -10.43 -14.65
N MET A 47 3.26 -11.12 -13.50
CA MET A 47 4.28 -10.99 -12.46
C MET A 47 5.66 -11.35 -12.99
N ARG A 48 6.65 -10.51 -12.68
CA ARG A 48 8.06 -10.72 -13.01
C ARG A 48 8.95 -10.23 -11.85
N PRO A 49 10.05 -10.93 -11.53
CA PRO A 49 10.96 -10.52 -10.46
C PRO A 49 11.55 -9.12 -10.70
N GLY A 50 11.77 -8.38 -9.61
CA GLY A 50 12.52 -7.12 -9.63
C GLY A 50 11.82 -5.95 -10.36
N TRP A 51 10.55 -6.07 -10.71
CA TRP A 51 9.83 -5.01 -11.42
C TRP A 51 8.46 -4.72 -10.80
N PHE A 52 8.20 -3.44 -10.54
CA PHE A 52 6.92 -2.92 -10.09
C PHE A 52 6.63 -1.59 -10.81
N PRO A 53 5.51 -1.47 -11.54
CA PRO A 53 5.20 -0.23 -12.24
C PRO A 53 4.71 0.84 -11.26
N LEU A 54 5.18 2.08 -11.42
CA LEU A 54 4.80 3.22 -10.59
C LEU A 54 3.71 4.08 -11.26
N GLY A 55 3.01 4.89 -10.47
CA GLY A 55 1.98 5.83 -10.93
C GLY A 55 0.64 5.17 -11.26
N PRO A 56 -0.09 5.62 -12.30
CA PRO A 56 -1.45 5.19 -12.62
C PRO A 56 -1.49 3.83 -13.33
N ARG A 57 -1.04 2.80 -12.62
CA ARG A 57 -0.86 1.41 -13.06
C ARG A 57 -1.54 0.48 -12.05
N GLY A 58 -1.92 -0.72 -12.48
CA GLY A 58 -2.50 -1.73 -11.60
C GLY A 58 -3.68 -1.20 -10.77
N ALA A 59 -3.64 -1.43 -9.45
CA ALA A 59 -4.65 -0.93 -8.52
C ALA A 59 -4.62 0.60 -8.38
N GLY A 60 -3.48 1.24 -8.68
CA GLY A 60 -3.34 2.69 -8.70
C GLY A 60 -3.94 3.38 -9.93
N ARG A 61 -4.57 2.66 -10.87
CA ARG A 61 -4.98 3.20 -12.17
C ARG A 61 -5.86 4.47 -12.07
N SER A 62 -6.75 4.51 -11.09
CA SER A 62 -7.69 5.61 -10.87
C SER A 62 -7.71 6.04 -9.41
N ALA A 63 -6.61 5.76 -8.68
CA ALA A 63 -6.46 6.17 -7.29
C ALA A 63 -6.20 7.68 -7.18
N THR A 64 -6.72 8.33 -6.15
CA THR A 64 -6.59 9.77 -5.93
C THR A 64 -6.10 10.12 -4.53
N ALA A 65 -5.38 11.23 -4.39
CA ALA A 65 -5.13 11.84 -3.07
C ALA A 65 -5.90 13.16 -2.95
N GLY A 66 -6.44 13.41 -1.77
CA GLY A 66 -7.42 14.47 -1.53
C GLY A 66 -8.85 14.04 -1.87
N HIS A 67 -9.80 14.92 -1.60
CA HIS A 67 -11.23 14.65 -1.75
C HIS A 67 -11.98 15.85 -2.33
N GLY A 68 -13.18 15.59 -2.87
CA GLY A 68 -14.00 16.62 -3.50
C GLY A 68 -13.26 17.31 -4.64
N GLU A 69 -13.34 18.65 -4.70
CA GLU A 69 -12.64 19.46 -5.71
C GLU A 69 -11.11 19.49 -5.50
N GLY A 70 -10.63 19.03 -4.35
CA GLY A 70 -9.20 18.93 -4.04
C GLY A 70 -8.56 17.60 -4.41
N ALA A 71 -9.34 16.63 -4.93
CA ALA A 71 -8.81 15.34 -5.33
C ALA A 71 -7.93 15.44 -6.59
N GLU A 72 -6.74 14.85 -6.54
CA GLU A 72 -5.83 14.75 -7.68
C GLU A 72 -5.45 13.29 -7.92
N LEU A 73 -5.20 12.92 -9.18
CA LEU A 73 -4.73 11.57 -9.52
C LEU A 73 -3.40 11.28 -8.81
N ALA A 74 -3.39 10.17 -8.09
CA ALA A 74 -2.21 9.59 -7.47
C ALA A 74 -1.87 8.28 -8.20
N GLY A 75 -1.64 7.20 -7.47
CA GLY A 75 -1.33 5.93 -8.07
C GLY A 75 -0.76 4.91 -7.09
N GLN A 76 0.04 4.00 -7.64
CA GLN A 76 0.80 3.02 -6.87
C GLN A 76 2.29 3.36 -6.87
N GLY A 77 2.92 3.19 -5.72
CA GLY A 77 4.32 3.50 -5.49
C GLY A 77 5.08 2.33 -4.88
N GLY A 78 6.41 2.37 -5.02
CA GLY A 78 7.29 1.32 -4.54
C GLY A 78 8.66 1.89 -4.18
N ALA A 79 9.29 1.33 -3.15
CA ALA A 79 10.62 1.70 -2.71
C ALA A 79 11.38 0.49 -2.17
N TYR A 80 12.70 0.58 -2.21
CA TYR A 80 13.63 -0.45 -1.75
C TYR A 80 14.68 0.18 -0.84
N ARG A 81 14.96 -0.48 0.29
CA ARG A 81 16.08 -0.15 1.18
C ARG A 81 16.79 -1.42 1.62
N GLU A 82 18.07 -1.30 1.94
CA GLU A 82 18.93 -2.42 2.33
C GLU A 82 19.87 -2.01 3.46
N ARG A 83 20.09 -2.91 4.41
CA ARG A 83 21.05 -2.76 5.51
C ARG A 83 21.73 -4.09 5.76
N GLY A 84 22.98 -4.21 5.31
CA GLY A 84 23.69 -5.49 5.31
C GLY A 84 22.90 -6.54 4.51
N PRO A 85 22.66 -7.75 5.06
CA PRO A 85 21.90 -8.79 4.36
C PRO A 85 20.38 -8.54 4.34
N THR A 86 19.89 -7.57 5.13
CA THR A 86 18.45 -7.32 5.29
C THR A 86 17.94 -6.36 4.22
N LYS A 87 16.91 -6.79 3.52
CA LYS A 87 16.24 -6.09 2.43
C LYS A 87 14.83 -5.73 2.84
N VAL A 88 14.40 -4.52 2.51
CA VAL A 88 13.04 -4.02 2.77
C VAL A 88 12.47 -3.45 1.48
N LEU A 89 11.34 -3.99 1.06
CA LEU A 89 10.52 -3.47 -0.03
C LEU A 89 9.24 -2.89 0.56
N ALA A 90 8.89 -1.68 0.16
CA ALA A 90 7.62 -1.05 0.51
C ALA A 90 6.83 -0.78 -0.78
N PHE A 91 5.55 -1.11 -0.78
CA PHE A 91 4.61 -0.83 -1.86
C PHE A 91 3.36 -0.18 -1.28
N VAL A 92 2.78 0.75 -2.03
CA VAL A 92 1.57 1.46 -1.61
C VAL A 92 0.69 1.76 -2.81
N VAL A 93 -0.62 1.83 -2.58
CA VAL A 93 -1.61 2.38 -3.51
C VAL A 93 -2.35 3.48 -2.75
N VAL A 94 -2.19 4.73 -3.19
CA VAL A 94 -2.71 5.89 -2.47
C VAL A 94 -4.04 6.34 -3.08
N ASN A 95 -5.14 5.94 -2.44
CA ASN A 95 -6.48 6.47 -2.70
C ASN A 95 -7.02 7.20 -1.45
N ALA A 96 -6.21 8.07 -0.86
CA ALA A 96 -6.45 8.65 0.46
C ALA A 96 -7.46 9.80 0.45
N TYR A 97 -8.22 9.93 1.54
CA TYR A 97 -9.01 11.14 1.79
C TYR A 97 -8.12 12.36 1.96
N GLY A 98 -6.99 12.16 2.64
CA GLY A 98 -5.95 13.16 2.84
C GLY A 98 -5.06 13.40 1.63
N VAL A 99 -4.22 14.42 1.75
CA VAL A 99 -3.23 14.81 0.76
C VAL A 99 -1.90 14.12 1.03
N ILE A 100 -1.03 14.05 0.01
CA ILE A 100 0.33 13.55 0.18
C ILE A 100 1.25 14.71 0.55
N VAL A 101 2.06 14.48 1.58
CA VAL A 101 2.98 15.45 2.17
C VAL A 101 4.43 14.94 2.06
N ASP A 102 5.33 15.81 1.64
CA ASP A 102 6.76 15.51 1.60
C ASP A 102 7.46 15.68 2.95
N ARG A 103 8.73 15.31 3.01
CA ARG A 103 9.53 15.39 4.25
C ARG A 103 9.80 16.83 4.72
N ALA A 104 9.60 17.82 3.87
CA ALA A 104 9.66 19.24 4.24
C ALA A 104 8.32 19.77 4.77
N GLY A 105 7.29 18.91 4.87
CA GLY A 105 5.95 19.28 5.31
C GLY A 105 5.11 19.95 4.23
N ARG A 106 5.55 19.92 2.96
CA ARG A 106 4.80 20.54 1.86
C ARG A 106 3.80 19.53 1.31
N THR A 107 2.59 20.01 1.03
CA THR A 107 1.63 19.21 0.25
C THR A 107 2.13 19.10 -1.19
N VAL A 108 2.29 17.88 -1.67
CA VAL A 108 2.87 17.57 -2.99
C VAL A 108 1.89 16.86 -3.93
N ARG A 109 0.76 16.35 -3.41
CA ARG A 109 -0.34 15.80 -4.22
C ARG A 109 -1.67 15.89 -3.49
N GLY A 110 -2.71 16.27 -4.22
CA GLY A 110 -4.02 16.59 -3.64
C GLY A 110 -3.99 17.99 -3.00
N LYS A 111 -5.14 18.64 -2.96
CA LYS A 111 -5.27 19.98 -2.37
C LYS A 111 -5.91 19.86 -0.99
N PRO A 112 -5.35 20.51 0.04
CA PRO A 112 -6.00 20.57 1.34
C PRO A 112 -7.32 21.33 1.18
N SER A 113 -8.43 20.61 1.11
CA SER A 113 -9.75 21.18 1.28
C SER A 113 -10.01 21.30 2.77
N GLY A 114 -10.49 22.47 3.20
CA GLY A 114 -11.08 22.60 4.54
C GLY A 114 -12.21 21.57 4.74
N PRO A 115 -12.68 21.37 5.98
CA PRO A 115 -13.83 20.51 6.22
C PRO A 115 -14.97 20.97 5.29
N VAL A 116 -15.43 20.08 4.40
CA VAL A 116 -16.52 20.40 3.46
C VAL A 116 -17.75 20.80 4.28
N PRO A 117 -18.18 22.08 4.30
CA PRO A 117 -19.25 22.53 5.16
C PRO A 117 -20.53 21.73 4.86
N GLY A 118 -21.16 21.16 5.89
CA GLY A 118 -22.39 20.37 5.75
C GLY A 118 -22.19 18.93 5.26
N ARG A 119 -20.97 18.45 5.01
CA ARG A 119 -20.71 17.03 4.73
C ARG A 119 -20.74 16.21 6.02
N VAL A 120 -21.94 15.94 6.51
CA VAL A 120 -22.17 14.88 7.49
C VAL A 120 -21.76 13.56 6.82
N ALA A 121 -20.93 12.75 7.46
CA ALA A 121 -20.55 11.42 7.00
C ALA A 121 -21.80 10.56 6.76
N ARG A 122 -22.32 10.57 5.53
CA ARG A 122 -23.54 9.85 5.12
C ARG A 122 -23.20 8.98 3.92
N GLY A 123 -22.41 7.93 4.15
CA GLY A 123 -22.05 6.95 3.13
C GLY A 123 -20.90 6.01 3.54
N PRO A 124 -20.73 4.88 2.83
CA PRO A 124 -19.59 3.99 3.01
C PRO A 124 -18.25 4.70 2.73
N ALA A 125 -17.15 4.18 3.27
CA ALA A 125 -15.79 4.69 3.03
C ALA A 125 -15.52 4.75 1.51
N GLN A 126 -15.10 5.93 1.03
CA GLN A 126 -14.80 6.18 -0.40
C GLN A 126 -13.29 6.28 -0.67
N ASN A 127 -12.48 6.22 0.39
CA ASN A 127 -11.05 6.39 0.33
C ASN A 127 -10.36 5.22 1.04
N THR A 128 -9.13 4.89 0.63
CA THR A 128 -8.35 3.77 1.14
C THR A 128 -6.89 3.92 0.74
N THR A 129 -5.97 3.76 1.67
CA THR A 129 -4.56 3.48 1.34
C THR A 129 -4.27 2.00 1.56
N LEU A 130 -3.76 1.33 0.51
CA LEU A 130 -3.33 -0.06 0.60
C LEU A 130 -1.81 -0.10 0.64
N SER A 131 -1.22 -0.80 1.60
CA SER A 131 0.24 -0.91 1.71
C SER A 131 0.73 -2.32 1.99
N LEU A 132 1.95 -2.59 1.54
CA LEU A 132 2.66 -3.84 1.73
C LEU A 132 4.12 -3.55 2.03
N VAL A 133 4.62 -4.09 3.12
CA VAL A 133 6.06 -4.16 3.42
C VAL A 133 6.50 -5.61 3.34
N VAL A 134 7.57 -5.88 2.61
CA VAL A 134 8.22 -7.18 2.53
C VAL A 134 9.66 -7.04 3.01
N THR A 135 10.04 -7.85 3.99
CA THR A 135 11.42 -7.99 4.43
C THR A 135 11.90 -9.42 4.30
N ASN A 136 13.20 -9.63 4.20
CA ASN A 136 13.80 -10.96 4.29
C ASN A 136 14.29 -11.32 5.71
N GLN A 137 14.22 -10.37 6.66
CA GLN A 137 14.59 -10.59 8.06
C GLN A 137 13.67 -11.63 8.72
N ARG A 138 14.24 -12.60 9.44
CA ARG A 138 13.50 -13.52 10.29
C ARG A 138 12.85 -12.77 11.45
N LEU A 139 11.54 -12.91 11.54
CA LEU A 139 10.71 -12.21 12.53
C LEU A 139 9.63 -13.16 13.04
N ASP A 140 9.37 -13.14 14.33
CA ASP A 140 8.20 -13.82 14.86
C ASP A 140 6.90 -13.03 14.58
N GLN A 141 5.76 -13.62 14.96
CA GLN A 141 4.45 -13.00 14.71
C GLN A 141 4.21 -11.71 15.50
N LEU A 142 4.82 -11.56 16.69
CA LEU A 142 4.67 -10.37 17.51
C LEU A 142 5.47 -9.22 16.91
N GLN A 143 6.71 -9.48 16.53
CA GLN A 143 7.59 -8.53 15.84
C GLN A 143 6.96 -8.06 14.52
N LEU A 144 6.44 -8.98 13.70
CA LEU A 144 5.74 -8.62 12.44
C LEU A 144 4.54 -7.71 12.69
N ARG A 145 3.72 -8.00 13.71
CA ARG A 145 2.55 -7.17 14.05
C ARG A 145 2.94 -5.81 14.62
N SER A 146 3.98 -5.77 15.44
CA SER A 146 4.49 -4.55 16.07
C SER A 146 5.10 -3.61 15.02
N ILE A 147 6.05 -4.09 14.21
CA ILE A 147 6.62 -3.34 13.09
C ILE A 147 5.53 -2.92 12.09
N GLY A 148 4.61 -3.83 11.75
CA GLY A 148 3.51 -3.52 10.83
C GLY A 148 2.65 -2.34 11.32
N ARG A 149 2.33 -2.30 12.62
CA ARG A 149 1.60 -1.16 13.23
C ARG A 149 2.43 0.11 13.22
N GLN A 150 3.72 0.03 13.57
CA GLN A 150 4.63 1.18 13.55
C GLN A 150 4.70 1.78 12.14
N VAL A 151 4.94 0.97 11.12
CA VAL A 151 5.03 1.45 9.73
C VAL A 151 3.70 2.05 9.28
N HIS A 152 2.58 1.39 9.56
CA HIS A 152 1.26 1.90 9.20
C HIS A 152 0.98 3.26 9.85
N ALA A 153 1.25 3.41 11.15
CA ALA A 153 1.11 4.69 11.84
C ALA A 153 2.06 5.77 11.27
N SER A 154 3.28 5.39 10.88
CA SER A 154 4.27 6.30 10.32
C SER A 154 3.84 6.92 8.99
N MET A 155 2.89 6.30 8.27
CA MET A 155 2.35 6.83 7.01
C MET A 155 1.59 8.14 7.20
N ALA A 156 1.11 8.43 8.41
CA ALA A 156 0.50 9.72 8.75
C ALA A 156 1.46 10.92 8.59
N ARG A 157 2.79 10.67 8.52
CA ARG A 157 3.76 11.71 8.17
C ARG A 157 3.62 12.12 6.70
N GLY A 158 3.37 11.16 5.81
CA GLY A 158 3.29 11.34 4.37
C GLY A 158 1.87 11.47 3.81
N ILE A 159 0.84 11.13 4.57
CA ILE A 159 -0.58 11.28 4.16
C ILE A 159 -1.33 12.00 5.27
N GLN A 160 -2.01 13.10 4.95
CA GLN A 160 -2.64 13.95 5.96
C GLN A 160 -4.03 14.49 5.54
N PRO A 161 -5.10 14.22 6.32
CA PRO A 161 -5.16 13.24 7.41
C PRO A 161 -4.99 11.79 6.91
N PHE A 162 -4.64 10.89 7.82
CA PHE A 162 -4.55 9.44 7.59
C PHE A 162 -5.37 8.71 8.65
N HIS A 163 -5.86 7.51 8.37
CA HIS A 163 -6.82 6.81 9.24
C HIS A 163 -8.10 7.61 9.54
N ALA A 164 -8.54 8.45 8.59
CA ALA A 164 -9.81 9.14 8.76
C ALA A 164 -10.95 8.11 8.77
N ARG A 165 -12.10 8.48 9.35
CA ARG A 165 -13.27 7.58 9.40
C ARG A 165 -13.75 7.13 8.01
N TRP A 166 -13.39 7.88 6.97
CA TRP A 166 -13.72 7.62 5.57
C TRP A 166 -12.66 6.82 4.82
N ASP A 167 -11.54 6.51 5.47
CA ASP A 167 -10.47 5.68 4.92
C ASP A 167 -10.63 4.22 5.36
N GLY A 168 -10.50 3.31 4.41
CA GLY A 168 -10.43 1.87 4.62
C GLY A 168 -9.00 1.34 4.67
N ASP A 169 -8.07 2.04 5.32
CA ASP A 169 -6.64 1.75 5.22
C ASP A 169 -6.27 0.32 5.66
N VAL A 170 -5.49 -0.38 4.82
CA VAL A 170 -5.02 -1.74 5.07
C VAL A 170 -3.52 -1.83 4.78
N SER A 171 -2.78 -2.36 5.75
CA SER A 171 -1.34 -2.61 5.64
C SER A 171 -1.02 -4.09 5.88
N TYR A 172 -0.17 -4.65 5.02
CA TYR A 172 0.38 -5.99 5.17
C TYR A 172 1.89 -5.91 5.47
N MET A 173 2.35 -6.67 6.46
CA MET A 173 3.76 -6.85 6.77
C MET A 173 4.12 -8.32 6.55
N VAL A 174 5.12 -8.57 5.71
CA VAL A 174 5.53 -9.91 5.29
C VAL A 174 7.02 -10.11 5.51
N SER A 175 7.39 -11.25 6.07
CA SER A 175 8.78 -11.72 6.12
C SER A 175 8.94 -12.98 5.27
N THR A 176 10.00 -13.05 4.47
CA THR A 176 10.40 -14.29 3.77
C THR A 176 11.25 -15.22 4.64
N GLN A 177 11.57 -14.84 5.88
CA GLN A 177 12.31 -15.64 6.87
C GLN A 177 13.71 -16.11 6.42
N ASP A 178 14.35 -15.35 5.52
CA ASP A 178 15.58 -15.77 4.84
C ASP A 178 16.83 -15.51 5.71
N VAL A 179 16.98 -14.28 6.23
CA VAL A 179 18.19 -13.83 6.93
C VAL A 179 17.93 -13.55 8.41
N ALA A 180 18.92 -13.84 9.25
CA ALA A 180 18.95 -13.38 10.64
C ALA A 180 20.07 -12.35 10.79
N ASN A 181 19.72 -11.07 10.68
CA ASN A 181 20.67 -9.98 10.92
C ASN A 181 20.62 -9.56 12.38
N ALA A 182 21.67 -9.85 13.13
CA ALA A 182 21.77 -9.51 14.56
C ALA A 182 22.04 -8.02 14.81
N ASP A 183 22.52 -7.30 13.80
CA ASP A 183 22.82 -5.86 13.89
C ASP A 183 21.58 -4.98 13.64
N LEU A 184 20.41 -5.58 13.45
CA LEU A 184 19.14 -4.90 13.25
C LEU A 184 18.14 -5.35 14.31
N ASP A 185 17.87 -4.47 15.25
CA ASP A 185 16.74 -4.64 16.17
C ASP A 185 15.40 -4.29 15.49
N GLU A 186 14.31 -4.60 16.20
CA GLU A 186 12.95 -4.38 15.74
C GLU A 186 12.67 -2.90 15.43
N VAL A 187 13.19 -2.00 16.26
CA VAL A 187 12.98 -0.55 16.15
C VAL A 187 13.65 -0.01 14.90
N THR A 188 14.93 -0.34 14.69
CA THR A 188 15.71 0.11 13.53
C THR A 188 15.13 -0.45 12.23
N LEU A 189 14.67 -1.71 12.23
CA LEU A 189 13.97 -2.27 11.07
C LEU A 189 12.66 -1.52 10.79
N GLY A 190 11.90 -1.19 11.83
CA GLY A 190 10.68 -0.40 11.74
C GLY A 190 10.92 1.01 11.18
N GLU A 191 12.02 1.67 11.56
CA GLU A 191 12.42 2.98 11.03
C GLU A 191 12.78 2.91 9.54
N ILE A 192 13.62 1.94 9.15
CA ILE A 192 13.99 1.72 7.74
C ILE A 192 12.74 1.44 6.89
N ALA A 193 11.83 0.60 7.38
CA ALA A 193 10.60 0.28 6.70
C ALA A 193 9.63 1.48 6.62
N SER A 194 9.57 2.30 7.68
CA SER A 194 8.76 3.52 7.72
C SER A 194 9.24 4.54 6.70
N ASP A 195 10.56 4.69 6.54
CA ASP A 195 11.13 5.59 5.55
C ASP A 195 11.01 5.06 4.13
N ALA A 196 11.18 3.75 3.92
CA ALA A 196 10.88 3.11 2.64
C ALA A 196 9.40 3.32 2.26
N MET A 197 8.48 3.23 3.22
CA MET A 197 7.06 3.48 2.95
C MET A 197 6.80 4.94 2.57
N TRP A 198 7.45 5.92 3.20
CA TRP A 198 7.31 7.31 2.79
C TRP A 198 7.88 7.55 1.39
N ASP A 199 9.01 6.93 1.04
CA ASP A 199 9.54 6.96 -0.34
C ASP A 199 8.54 6.37 -1.33
N ALA A 200 7.92 5.24 -1.00
CA ALA A 200 6.89 4.61 -1.83
C ALA A 200 5.66 5.52 -1.98
N ILE A 201 5.22 6.20 -0.93
CA ILE A 201 4.13 7.19 -0.99
C ILE A 201 4.48 8.32 -1.97
N LEU A 202 5.69 8.87 -1.88
CA LEU A 202 6.14 9.93 -2.80
C LEU A 202 6.29 9.44 -4.23
N ALA A 203 6.66 8.18 -4.43
CA ALA A 203 6.75 7.54 -5.74
C ALA A 203 5.39 7.14 -6.34
N SER A 204 4.28 7.33 -5.60
CA SER A 204 2.94 6.94 -6.07
C SER A 204 2.33 7.90 -7.10
N PHE A 205 2.87 9.11 -7.20
CA PHE A 205 2.46 10.13 -8.16
C PHE A 205 3.72 10.74 -8.79
N GLY A 206 3.73 10.85 -10.11
CA GLY A 206 4.89 11.29 -10.87
C GLY A 206 5.37 10.22 -11.85
N THR A 207 5.46 10.62 -13.10
CA THR A 207 6.22 9.99 -14.18
C THR A 207 6.79 11.10 -15.03
#